data_AF-A0A7S1XPL0-F1
#
_entry.id   AF-A0A7S1XPL0-F1
#
_cell.length_a   1.000
_cell.length_b   1.000
_cell.length_c   1.000
_cell.angle_alpha   90.00
_cell.angle_beta   90.00
_cell.angle_gamma   90.00
#
_symmetry.space_group_name_H-M   'P 1'
#
loop_
_entity.id
_entity.type
_entity.pdbx_description
1 polymer ?
#
loop_
_entity_poly.entity_id
_entity_poly.type
_entity_poly.pdbx_seq_one_letter_code
_entity_poly.pdbx_strand_id
1 'polypeptide(L)'
;PKLMRQLTKHVVTRWYRAPELILLQDYTAAVDIWAVGCIFAELLSMQQASVPNFDDRVPLFPGKSCFPLSADVVPSSYGERVDQLHVIFDVIGTPSREDISTMSEVEQYLSSMKPMERRDFRTMFPGAEGPALDLLQRMLRFNPAKRCKVDDALAHPFLAPLRNPESEAIAAKKVDMDMEYRAAAMTKDELKRCIWEELRMYDRSQ
;
A
#
# COMPACT_ATOMS: atom_id res chain seq x y z
N PRO A 1 -3.28 19.98 -1.16
CA PRO A 1 -2.10 20.00 -0.27
C PRO A 1 -1.28 18.72 -0.45
N LYS A 2 0.02 18.85 -0.73
CA LYS A 2 0.94 17.70 -0.66
C LYS A 2 0.99 17.23 0.79
N LEU A 3 0.75 15.95 1.03
CA LEU A 3 0.81 15.34 2.36
C LEU A 3 2.26 14.92 2.62
N MET A 4 3.02 15.68 3.41
CA MET A 4 4.31 15.23 3.94
C MET A 4 4.09 14.62 5.33
N ARG A 5 4.02 13.28 5.42
CA ARG A 5 4.07 12.55 6.69
C ARG A 5 5.50 12.18 7.02
N GLN A 6 5.97 12.52 8.22
CA GLN A 6 7.08 11.81 8.85
C GLN A 6 6.55 10.45 9.36
N LEU A 7 6.95 9.35 8.72
CA LEU A 7 6.64 8.01 9.17
C LEU A 7 7.46 7.68 10.43
N THR A 8 6.80 7.26 11.51
CA THR A 8 7.46 6.80 12.74
C THR A 8 8.27 5.52 12.47
N LYS A 9 9.50 5.44 13.01
CA LYS A 9 10.41 4.27 12.91
C LYS A 9 9.87 2.97 13.56
N HIS A 10 8.68 2.99 14.18
CA HIS A 10 8.12 1.85 14.89
C HIS A 10 7.86 0.63 13.98
N VAL A 11 8.10 -0.56 14.54
CA VAL A 11 7.86 -1.86 13.90
C VAL A 11 6.34 -2.04 13.76
N VAL A 12 5.81 -1.58 12.63
CA VAL A 12 4.46 -1.90 12.15
C VAL A 12 4.59 -2.77 10.91
N THR A 13 3.56 -3.57 10.64
CA THR A 13 3.49 -4.47 9.47
C THR A 13 3.73 -3.66 8.19
N ARG A 14 4.79 -4.00 7.44
CA ARG A 14 5.23 -3.29 6.23
C ARG A 14 4.68 -3.90 4.94
N TRP A 15 4.06 -5.07 5.03
CA TRP A 15 3.67 -5.92 3.91
C TRP A 15 2.65 -5.28 2.95
N TYR A 16 1.89 -4.31 3.46
CA TYR A 16 0.86 -3.58 2.71
C TYR A 16 1.31 -2.18 2.26
N ARG A 17 2.55 -1.77 2.56
CA ARG A 17 3.06 -0.44 2.19
C ARG A 17 3.40 -0.41 0.70
N ALA A 18 2.93 0.63 0.03
CA ALA A 18 3.27 0.89 -1.37
C ALA A 18 4.76 1.24 -1.56
N PRO A 19 5.36 0.97 -2.73
CA PRO A 19 6.77 1.24 -3.00
C PRO A 19 7.19 2.68 -2.72
N GLU A 20 6.38 3.67 -3.09
CA GLU A 20 6.64 5.09 -2.87
C GLU A 20 6.68 5.46 -1.38
N LEU A 21 5.88 4.81 -0.53
CA LEU A 21 5.95 5.01 0.93
C LEU A 21 7.21 4.40 1.52
N ILE A 22 7.65 3.25 1.00
CA ILE A 22 8.90 2.61 1.42
C ILE A 22 10.09 3.48 1.01
N LEU A 23 10.05 4.04 -0.20
CA LEU A 23 11.07 4.91 -0.78
C LEU A 23 11.00 6.37 -0.32
N LEU A 24 10.11 6.69 0.64
CA LEU A 24 9.95 8.04 1.20
C LEU A 24 9.64 9.13 0.16
N GLN A 25 8.87 8.79 -0.87
CA GLN A 25 8.47 9.73 -1.93
C GLN A 25 7.09 10.34 -1.64
N ASP A 26 6.77 11.40 -2.39
CA ASP A 26 5.42 11.98 -2.39
C ASP A 26 4.37 10.91 -2.75
N TYR A 27 3.25 10.91 -2.02
CA TYR A 27 2.22 9.89 -2.17
C TYR A 27 0.81 10.48 -2.32
N THR A 28 -0.10 9.65 -2.84
CA THR A 28 -1.51 9.98 -3.07
C THR A 28 -2.39 8.82 -2.56
N ALA A 29 -3.71 8.88 -2.76
CA ALA A 29 -4.63 7.77 -2.47
C ALA A 29 -4.29 6.46 -3.23
N ALA A 30 -3.39 6.51 -4.23
CA ALA A 30 -2.89 5.32 -4.92
C ALA A 30 -2.15 4.33 -3.98
N VAL A 31 -1.69 4.77 -2.80
CA VAL A 31 -1.12 3.88 -1.78
C VAL A 31 -2.17 2.92 -1.21
N ASP A 32 -3.42 3.35 -1.13
CA ASP A 32 -4.52 2.53 -0.61
C ASP A 32 -4.91 1.47 -1.64
N ILE A 33 -4.89 1.80 -2.93
CA ILE A 33 -5.09 0.82 -4.01
C ILE A 33 -4.01 -0.28 -3.97
N TRP A 34 -2.75 0.07 -3.68
CA TRP A 34 -1.70 -0.92 -3.49
C TRP A 34 -2.01 -1.86 -2.32
N ALA A 35 -2.38 -1.29 -1.16
CA ALA A 35 -2.74 -2.07 0.02
C ALA A 35 -3.94 -2.99 -0.24
N VAL A 36 -4.97 -2.51 -0.95
CA VAL A 36 -6.10 -3.31 -1.41
C VAL A 36 -5.63 -4.43 -2.33
N GLY A 37 -4.69 -4.19 -3.24
CA GLY A 37 -4.08 -5.23 -4.07
C GLY A 37 -3.38 -6.32 -3.26
N CYS A 38 -2.62 -5.96 -2.22
CA CYS A 38 -2.01 -6.93 -1.31
C CYS A 38 -3.07 -7.79 -0.60
N ILE A 39 -4.11 -7.15 -0.04
CA ILE A 39 -5.22 -7.85 0.64
C ILE A 39 -5.97 -8.75 -0.34
N PHE A 40 -6.20 -8.27 -1.56
CA PHE A 40 -6.91 -9.01 -2.58
C PHE A 40 -6.15 -10.27 -2.99
N ALA A 41 -4.82 -10.22 -3.12
CA ALA A 41 -4.00 -11.41 -3.33
C ALA A 41 -4.14 -12.44 -2.19
N GLU A 42 -4.19 -11.98 -0.94
CA GLU A 42 -4.44 -12.87 0.20
C GLU A 42 -5.85 -13.48 0.15
N LEU A 43 -6.87 -12.73 -0.27
CA LEU A 43 -8.21 -13.27 -0.51
C LEU A 43 -8.22 -14.32 -1.64
N LEU A 44 -7.46 -14.13 -2.72
CA LEU A 44 -7.32 -15.14 -3.78
C LEU A 44 -6.64 -16.42 -3.27
N SER A 45 -5.72 -16.30 -2.32
CA SER A 45 -5.10 -17.46 -1.66
C SER A 45 -6.08 -18.29 -0.83
N MET A 46 -7.24 -17.75 -0.46
CA MET A 46 -8.27 -18.48 0.28
C MET A 46 -8.96 -19.55 -0.56
N GLN A 47 -8.89 -19.45 -1.89
CA GLN A 47 -9.41 -20.45 -2.79
C GLN A 47 -8.60 -21.75 -2.64
N GLN A 48 -9.26 -22.86 -2.36
CA GLN A 48 -8.61 -24.17 -2.18
C GLN A 48 -7.77 -24.58 -3.42
N ALA A 49 -8.23 -24.19 -4.61
CA ALA A 49 -7.50 -24.43 -5.85
C ALA A 49 -6.20 -23.62 -5.94
N SER A 50 -6.11 -22.46 -5.28
CA SER A 50 -4.92 -21.62 -5.22
C SER A 50 -3.97 -22.07 -4.10
N VAL A 51 -4.48 -22.19 -2.85
CA VAL A 51 -3.72 -22.70 -1.70
C VAL A 51 -4.58 -23.71 -0.93
N PRO A 52 -4.29 -25.03 -1.06
CA PRO A 52 -5.11 -26.08 -0.44
C PRO A 52 -5.11 -26.07 1.08
N ASN A 53 -3.95 -25.86 1.70
CA ASN A 53 -3.81 -25.85 3.16
C ASN A 53 -3.83 -24.41 3.68
N PHE A 54 -4.56 -24.16 4.75
CA PHE A 54 -4.66 -22.82 5.33
C PHE A 54 -3.34 -22.35 5.97
N ASP A 55 -2.51 -23.29 6.46
CA ASP A 55 -1.20 -22.99 7.07
C ASP A 55 -0.16 -22.49 6.05
N ASP A 56 -0.35 -22.78 4.76
CA ASP A 56 0.55 -22.35 3.69
C ASP A 56 0.22 -20.92 3.18
N ARG A 57 -0.84 -20.31 3.70
CA ARG A 57 -1.28 -18.96 3.29
C ARG A 57 -0.39 -17.92 3.96
N VAL A 58 0.27 -17.12 3.13
CA VAL A 58 1.16 -16.06 3.57
C VAL A 58 0.80 -14.74 2.90
N PRO A 59 1.12 -13.60 3.52
CA PRO A 59 1.02 -12.30 2.88
C PRO A 59 1.79 -12.29 1.55
N LEU A 60 1.31 -11.51 0.57
CA LEU A 60 1.96 -11.44 -0.75
C LEU A 60 3.40 -10.90 -0.67
N PHE A 61 3.65 -9.94 0.22
CA PHE A 61 4.96 -9.30 0.36
C PHE A 61 5.50 -9.34 1.81
N PRO A 62 5.92 -10.52 2.32
CA PRO A 62 6.32 -10.70 3.71
C PRO A 62 7.79 -10.28 3.96
N GLY A 63 8.16 -9.05 3.61
CA GLY A 63 9.50 -8.51 3.88
C GLY A 63 9.76 -8.31 5.39
N LYS A 64 11.01 -8.52 5.81
CA LYS A 64 11.44 -8.38 7.22
C LYS A 64 12.13 -7.04 7.52
N SER A 65 12.58 -6.30 6.49
CA SER A 65 13.20 -4.96 6.62
C SER A 65 12.72 -3.99 5.54
N CYS A 66 12.87 -2.68 5.76
CA CYS A 66 12.67 -1.65 4.72
C CYS A 66 13.87 -0.70 4.68
N PHE A 67 14.70 -0.76 3.65
CA PHE A 67 15.58 0.36 3.32
C PHE A 67 14.79 1.46 2.58
N PRO A 68 14.97 2.77 2.88
CA PRO A 68 15.85 3.41 3.87
C PRO A 68 15.24 3.59 5.28
N LEU A 69 13.98 3.19 5.51
CA LEU A 69 13.25 3.42 6.77
C LEU A 69 13.88 2.77 8.02
N SER A 70 14.78 1.81 7.88
CA SER A 70 15.44 1.06 8.97
C SER A 70 16.92 1.45 9.22
N ALA A 71 17.41 2.56 8.64
CA ALA A 71 18.84 2.92 8.51
C ALA A 71 19.72 3.06 9.79
N ASP A 72 19.29 2.68 10.99
CA ASP A 72 20.10 2.81 12.21
C ASP A 72 21.07 1.62 12.47
N VAL A 73 21.21 0.66 11.54
CA VAL A 73 22.16 -0.46 11.70
C VAL A 73 22.95 -0.69 10.41
N VAL A 74 24.26 -0.84 10.61
CA VAL A 74 25.37 -1.04 9.68
C VAL A 74 24.98 -1.60 8.29
N PRO A 75 25.47 -1.02 7.17
CA PRO A 75 25.18 -1.42 5.79
C PRO A 75 25.40 -2.91 5.45
N SER A 76 26.15 -3.64 6.28
CA SER A 76 26.50 -5.05 6.07
C SER A 76 25.51 -6.08 6.65
N SER A 77 24.44 -5.64 7.35
CA SER A 77 23.50 -6.55 8.03
C SER A 77 22.18 -6.82 7.27
N TYR A 78 21.92 -6.11 6.18
CA TYR A 78 20.75 -6.36 5.34
C TYR A 78 21.06 -7.50 4.37
N GLY A 79 20.50 -8.68 4.63
CA GLY A 79 20.39 -9.69 3.59
C GLY A 79 19.46 -9.17 2.50
N GLU A 80 20.00 -8.87 1.30
CA GLU A 80 19.27 -8.37 0.11
C GLU A 80 17.92 -9.09 -0.13
N ARG A 81 17.83 -10.37 0.22
CA ARG A 81 16.67 -11.24 0.00
C ARG A 81 15.47 -11.00 0.92
N VAL A 82 15.60 -10.17 1.96
CA VAL A 82 14.56 -10.00 2.98
C VAL A 82 14.06 -8.57 3.12
N ASP A 83 14.57 -7.67 2.27
CA ASP A 83 14.07 -6.30 2.15
C ASP A 83 12.70 -6.28 1.46
N GLN A 84 11.78 -5.48 1.99
CA GLN A 84 10.43 -5.29 1.46
C GLN A 84 10.43 -4.90 -0.02
N LEU A 85 11.34 -4.05 -0.48
CA LEU A 85 11.44 -3.69 -1.90
C LEU A 85 11.87 -4.87 -2.75
N HIS A 86 12.83 -5.67 -2.28
CA HIS A 86 13.25 -6.86 -2.98
C HIS A 86 12.12 -7.88 -3.10
N VAL A 87 11.39 -8.12 -2.00
CA VAL A 87 10.20 -9.00 -1.99
C VAL A 87 9.12 -8.49 -2.93
N ILE A 88 8.93 -7.17 -3.02
CA ILE A 88 8.01 -6.59 -3.99
C ILE A 88 8.47 -6.86 -5.43
N PHE A 89 9.73 -6.59 -5.77
CA PHE A 89 10.24 -6.76 -7.13
C PHE A 89 10.35 -8.22 -7.56
N ASP A 90 10.54 -9.16 -6.63
CA ASP A 90 10.48 -10.60 -6.89
C ASP A 90 9.11 -11.07 -7.40
N VAL A 91 8.06 -10.31 -7.12
CA VAL A 91 6.69 -10.60 -7.57
C VAL A 91 6.28 -9.73 -8.76
N ILE A 92 6.41 -8.40 -8.65
CA ILE A 92 5.90 -7.48 -9.68
C ILE A 92 6.93 -7.15 -10.78
N GLY A 93 8.17 -7.60 -10.63
CA GLY A 93 9.31 -7.23 -11.47
C GLY A 93 9.95 -5.89 -11.07
N THR A 94 11.18 -5.67 -11.50
CA THR A 94 11.83 -4.36 -11.33
C THR A 94 11.16 -3.28 -12.19
N PRO A 95 11.07 -2.03 -11.71
CA PRO A 95 10.41 -0.96 -12.45
C PRO A 95 11.17 -0.62 -13.74
N SER A 96 10.43 -0.14 -14.74
CA SER A 96 11.03 0.32 -15.99
C SER A 96 11.76 1.67 -15.79
N ARG A 97 12.65 2.02 -16.73
CA ARG A 97 13.33 3.32 -16.71
C ARG A 97 12.35 4.51 -16.75
N GLU A 98 11.25 4.34 -17.47
CA GLU A 98 10.16 5.33 -17.51
C GLU A 98 9.54 5.52 -16.12
N ASP A 99 9.29 4.42 -15.40
CA ASP A 99 8.65 4.47 -14.07
C ASP A 99 9.54 5.16 -13.03
N ILE A 100 10.86 4.95 -13.09
CA ILE A 100 11.81 5.53 -12.12
C ILE A 100 12.23 6.97 -12.46
N SER A 101 12.06 7.41 -13.72
CA SER A 101 12.48 8.75 -14.17
C SER A 101 11.80 9.90 -13.41
N THR A 102 10.65 9.61 -12.80
CA THR A 102 9.89 10.55 -11.99
C THR A 102 10.40 10.67 -10.54
N MET A 103 11.39 9.86 -10.14
CA MET A 103 11.83 9.67 -8.75
C MET A 103 13.32 10.04 -8.58
N SER A 104 13.63 11.33 -8.72
CA SER A 104 15.01 11.84 -8.82
C SER A 104 15.95 11.44 -7.67
N GLU A 105 15.45 11.29 -6.44
CA GLU A 105 16.28 10.99 -5.27
C GLU A 105 16.67 9.50 -5.16
N VAL A 106 15.87 8.60 -5.76
CA VAL A 106 16.05 7.15 -5.65
C VAL A 106 16.36 6.48 -6.99
N GLU A 107 16.33 7.21 -8.10
CA GLU A 107 16.57 6.69 -9.45
C GLU A 107 17.90 5.94 -9.56
N GLN A 108 18.99 6.47 -9.00
CA GLN A 108 20.31 5.82 -9.04
C GLN A 108 20.32 4.49 -8.28
N TYR A 109 19.68 4.45 -7.11
CA TYR A 109 19.53 3.22 -6.33
C TYR A 109 18.72 2.19 -7.12
N LEU A 110 17.55 2.57 -7.64
CA LEU A 110 16.68 1.67 -8.39
C LEU A 110 17.32 1.15 -9.68
N SER A 111 18.10 1.99 -10.37
CA SER A 111 18.80 1.64 -11.62
C SER A 111 19.96 0.67 -11.40
N SER A 112 20.53 0.62 -10.20
CA SER A 112 21.64 -0.28 -9.86
C SER A 112 21.21 -1.70 -9.47
N MET A 113 19.92 -1.90 -9.21
CA MET A 113 19.40 -3.24 -8.87
C MET A 113 19.44 -4.18 -10.06
N LYS A 114 19.64 -5.47 -9.77
CA LYS A 114 19.52 -6.53 -10.77
C LYS A 114 18.08 -6.58 -11.32
N PRO A 115 17.87 -6.54 -12.65
CA PRO A 115 16.55 -6.69 -13.24
C PRO A 115 15.87 -7.99 -12.82
N MET A 116 14.58 -7.92 -12.50
CA MET A 116 13.73 -9.06 -12.16
C MET A 116 12.49 -9.05 -13.05
N GLU A 117 12.12 -10.22 -13.53
CA GLU A 117 10.89 -10.41 -14.28
C GLU A 117 9.70 -10.55 -13.33
N ARG A 118 8.54 -10.07 -13.80
CA ARG A 118 7.28 -10.23 -13.09
C ARG A 118 6.88 -11.69 -13.06
N ARG A 119 6.42 -12.18 -11.91
CA ARG A 119 5.82 -13.51 -11.80
C ARG A 119 4.45 -13.55 -12.46
N ASP A 120 4.12 -14.69 -13.05
CA ASP A 120 2.79 -14.92 -13.60
C ASP A 120 1.78 -15.19 -12.47
N PHE A 121 0.86 -14.27 -12.26
CA PHE A 121 -0.19 -14.41 -11.25
C PHE A 121 -1.11 -15.60 -11.49
N ARG A 122 -1.23 -16.09 -12.73
CA ARG A 122 -1.97 -17.34 -13.01
C ARG A 122 -1.32 -18.53 -12.31
N THR A 123 0.01 -18.56 -12.25
CA THR A 123 0.75 -19.63 -11.57
C THR A 123 0.70 -19.49 -10.06
N MET A 124 0.63 -18.26 -9.54
CA MET A 124 0.54 -17.99 -8.10
C MET A 124 -0.86 -18.26 -7.54
N PHE A 125 -1.90 -17.97 -8.32
CA PHE A 125 -3.31 -18.12 -7.93
C PHE A 125 -4.08 -18.92 -9.00
N PRO A 126 -3.81 -20.22 -9.16
CA PRO A 126 -4.42 -21.03 -10.21
C PRO A 126 -5.95 -21.18 -10.09
N GLY A 127 -6.52 -20.98 -8.90
CA GLY A 127 -7.96 -20.94 -8.68
C GLY A 127 -8.64 -19.64 -9.12
N ALA A 128 -7.87 -18.58 -9.36
CA ALA A 128 -8.41 -17.27 -9.69
C ALA A 128 -8.80 -17.17 -11.16
N GLU A 129 -9.94 -16.53 -11.44
CA GLU A 129 -10.38 -16.26 -12.80
C GLU A 129 -9.58 -15.13 -13.46
N GLY A 130 -9.59 -15.08 -14.79
CA GLY A 130 -8.86 -14.07 -15.56
C GLY A 130 -9.14 -12.62 -15.13
N PRO A 131 -10.42 -12.21 -14.97
CA PRO A 131 -10.76 -10.86 -14.51
C PRO A 131 -10.21 -10.51 -13.12
N ALA A 132 -10.15 -11.48 -12.19
CA ALA A 132 -9.57 -11.27 -10.87
C ALA A 132 -8.07 -10.95 -10.96
N LEU A 133 -7.35 -11.73 -11.76
CA LEU A 133 -5.91 -11.55 -11.99
C LEU A 133 -5.60 -10.23 -12.71
N ASP A 134 -6.42 -9.83 -13.69
CA ASP A 134 -6.29 -8.54 -14.37
C ASP A 134 -6.47 -7.37 -13.41
N LEU A 135 -7.50 -7.42 -12.56
CA LEU A 135 -7.72 -6.39 -11.54
C LEU A 135 -6.53 -6.30 -10.57
N LEU A 136 -6.05 -7.45 -10.09
CA LEU A 136 -4.87 -7.50 -9.21
C LEU A 136 -3.63 -6.89 -9.89
N GLN A 137 -3.42 -7.15 -11.18
CA GLN A 137 -2.32 -6.57 -11.94
C GLN A 137 -2.44 -5.04 -12.11
N ARG A 138 -3.66 -4.52 -12.22
CA ARG A 138 -3.92 -3.06 -12.28
C ARG A 138 -3.70 -2.37 -10.94
N MET A 139 -3.96 -3.05 -9.83
CA MET A 139 -3.69 -2.54 -8.47
C MET A 139 -2.19 -2.56 -8.15
N LEU A 140 -1.50 -3.65 -8.48
CA LEU A 140 -0.08 -3.89 -8.15
C LEU A 140 0.87 -3.40 -9.25
N ARG A 141 0.91 -2.08 -9.44
CA ARG A 141 1.89 -1.38 -10.29
C ARG A 141 2.86 -0.58 -9.43
N PHE A 142 4.14 -0.59 -9.80
CA PHE A 142 5.16 0.21 -9.09
C PHE A 142 4.83 1.70 -9.16
N ASN A 143 4.66 2.24 -10.37
CA ASN A 143 4.33 3.64 -10.56
C ASN A 143 2.88 3.93 -10.11
N PRO A 144 2.66 4.80 -9.11
CA PRO A 144 1.32 5.09 -8.59
C PRO A 144 0.39 5.71 -9.64
N ALA A 145 0.92 6.45 -10.62
CA ALA A 145 0.12 7.03 -11.69
C ALA A 145 -0.42 5.99 -12.68
N LYS A 146 0.21 4.80 -12.74
CA LYS A 146 -0.21 3.67 -13.58
C LYS A 146 -1.13 2.68 -12.85
N ARG A 147 -1.39 2.87 -11.54
CA ARG A 147 -2.36 2.05 -10.79
C ARG A 147 -3.78 2.45 -11.19
N CYS A 148 -4.70 1.48 -11.18
CA CYS A 148 -6.12 1.80 -11.34
C CYS A 148 -6.59 2.71 -10.19
N LYS A 149 -7.57 3.57 -10.48
CA LYS A 149 -8.26 4.33 -9.43
C LYS A 149 -9.36 3.47 -8.81
N VAL A 150 -9.91 3.94 -7.68
CA VAL A 150 -11.05 3.29 -7.02
C VAL A 150 -12.22 3.14 -8.00
N ASP A 151 -12.55 4.21 -8.74
CA ASP A 151 -13.66 4.20 -9.71
C ASP A 151 -13.43 3.17 -10.83
N ASP A 152 -12.19 3.06 -11.33
CA ASP A 152 -11.81 2.08 -12.35
C ASP A 152 -11.92 0.65 -11.82
N ALA A 153 -11.55 0.44 -10.54
CA ALA A 153 -11.65 -0.86 -9.88
C ALA A 153 -13.10 -1.26 -9.65
N LEU A 154 -13.96 -0.34 -9.17
CA LEU A 154 -15.40 -0.57 -9.00
C LEU A 154 -16.10 -0.85 -10.34
N ALA A 155 -15.64 -0.22 -11.42
CA ALA A 155 -16.12 -0.48 -12.78
C ALA A 155 -15.54 -1.74 -13.45
N HIS A 156 -14.65 -2.45 -12.77
CA HIS A 156 -13.96 -3.59 -13.37
C HIS A 156 -14.91 -4.78 -13.58
N PRO A 157 -14.78 -5.54 -14.70
CA PRO A 157 -15.63 -6.71 -14.96
C PRO A 157 -15.68 -7.74 -13.84
N PHE A 158 -14.61 -7.87 -13.06
CA PHE A 158 -14.54 -8.75 -11.89
C PHE A 158 -15.58 -8.39 -10.80
N LEU A 159 -15.83 -7.10 -10.56
CA LEU A 159 -16.77 -6.64 -9.54
C LEU A 159 -18.18 -6.38 -10.08
N ALA A 160 -18.38 -6.46 -11.40
CA ALA A 160 -19.66 -6.17 -12.04
C ALA A 160 -20.86 -6.93 -11.43
N PRO A 161 -20.76 -8.23 -11.06
CA PRO A 161 -21.87 -8.94 -10.43
C PRO A 161 -22.25 -8.45 -9.03
N LEU A 162 -21.33 -7.76 -8.34
CA LEU A 162 -21.50 -7.28 -6.96
C LEU A 162 -21.76 -5.77 -6.89
N ARG A 163 -21.61 -5.06 -8.01
CA ARG A 163 -21.62 -3.60 -8.03
C ARG A 163 -23.02 -3.06 -7.71
N ASN A 164 -23.10 -2.13 -6.75
CA ASN A 164 -24.30 -1.39 -6.44
C ASN A 164 -24.01 0.12 -6.38
N PRO A 165 -24.18 0.85 -7.49
CA PRO A 165 -23.87 2.28 -7.57
C PRO A 165 -24.65 3.14 -6.56
N GLU A 166 -25.85 2.73 -6.16
CA GLU A 166 -26.66 3.48 -5.18
C GLU A 166 -26.05 3.45 -3.77
N SER A 167 -25.23 2.44 -3.48
CA SER A 167 -24.49 2.31 -2.21
C SER A 167 -23.09 2.94 -2.25
N GLU A 168 -22.61 3.34 -3.43
CA GLU A 168 -21.28 3.95 -3.65
C GLU A 168 -21.31 5.46 -3.34
N ALA A 169 -21.65 5.84 -2.11
CA ALA A 169 -21.79 7.24 -1.71
C ALA A 169 -20.44 7.95 -1.56
N ILE A 170 -20.34 9.17 -2.10
CA ILE A 170 -19.17 10.05 -1.92
C ILE A 170 -19.44 11.01 -0.77
N ALA A 171 -18.48 11.13 0.15
CA ALA A 171 -18.58 12.09 1.25
C ALA A 171 -18.70 13.53 0.72
N ALA A 172 -19.74 14.24 1.15
CA ALA A 172 -20.04 15.59 0.68
C ALA A 172 -19.01 16.64 1.12
N LYS A 173 -18.24 16.36 2.17
CA LYS A 173 -17.22 17.26 2.72
C LYS A 173 -15.93 16.49 2.92
N LYS A 174 -14.82 17.15 2.66
CA LYS A 174 -13.50 16.66 3.06
C LYS A 174 -13.39 16.78 4.57
N VAL A 175 -12.77 15.77 5.19
CA VAL A 175 -12.40 15.84 6.60
C VAL A 175 -11.41 16.98 6.79
N ASP A 176 -11.61 17.77 7.83
CA ASP A 176 -10.65 18.79 8.23
C ASP A 176 -9.48 18.12 8.95
N MET A 177 -8.29 18.28 8.39
CA MET A 177 -7.06 17.65 8.87
C MET A 177 -6.15 18.66 9.59
N ASP A 178 -6.62 19.89 9.86
CA ASP A 178 -5.83 20.96 10.47
C ASP A 178 -5.26 20.56 11.84
N MET A 179 -6.02 19.80 12.64
CA MET A 179 -5.52 19.25 13.90
C MET A 179 -4.31 18.32 13.69
N GLU A 180 -4.32 17.44 12.69
CA GLU A 180 -3.19 16.52 12.44
C GLU A 180 -1.93 17.27 12.04
N TYR A 181 -2.05 18.34 11.25
CA TYR A 181 -0.91 19.18 10.88
C TYR A 181 -0.32 19.91 12.08
N ARG A 182 -1.17 20.36 13.02
CA ARG A 182 -0.75 21.07 14.24
C ARG A 182 -0.33 20.13 15.37
N ALA A 183 -0.78 18.88 15.37
CA ALA A 183 -0.61 17.93 16.47
C ALA A 183 0.85 17.73 16.89
N ALA A 184 1.79 17.75 15.95
CA ALA A 184 3.22 17.60 16.24
C ALA A 184 3.78 18.75 17.09
N ALA A 185 3.15 19.92 17.06
CA ALA A 185 3.55 21.10 17.83
C ALA A 185 2.70 21.31 19.10
N MET A 186 1.67 20.50 19.33
CA MET A 186 0.75 20.66 20.46
C MET A 186 1.32 20.06 21.74
N THR A 187 1.08 20.76 22.84
CA THR A 187 1.37 20.27 24.19
C THR A 187 0.38 19.18 24.61
N LYS A 188 0.75 18.41 25.63
CA LYS A 188 -0.12 17.38 26.22
C LYS A 188 -1.47 17.94 26.67
N ASP A 189 -1.50 19.14 27.24
CA ASP A 189 -2.74 19.73 27.75
C ASP A 189 -3.63 20.29 26.64
N GLU A 190 -3.06 20.77 25.54
CA GLU A 190 -3.82 21.12 24.33
C GLU A 190 -4.42 19.88 23.68
N LEU A 191 -3.67 18.78 23.57
CA LEU A 191 -4.19 17.51 23.05
C LEU A 191 -5.35 16.98 23.92
N LYS A 192 -5.21 17.02 25.25
CA LYS A 192 -6.31 16.66 26.16
C LYS A 192 -7.55 17.52 25.95
N ARG A 193 -7.39 18.83 25.72
CA ARG A 193 -8.49 19.75 25.46
C ARG A 193 -9.22 19.38 24.17
N CYS A 194 -8.49 19.14 23.08
CA CYS A 194 -9.10 18.71 21.82
C CYS A 194 -9.85 17.37 21.96
N ILE A 195 -9.27 16.39 22.67
CA ILE A 195 -9.98 15.12 22.97
C ILE A 195 -11.27 15.38 23.75
N TRP A 196 -11.24 16.28 24.73
CA TRP A 196 -12.42 16.62 25.52
C TRP A 196 -13.50 17.35 24.69
N GLU A 197 -13.09 18.23 23.78
CA GLU A 197 -13.99 18.91 22.83
C GLU A 197 -14.68 17.91 21.89
N GLU A 198 -13.92 16.95 21.35
CA GLU A 198 -14.48 15.85 20.55
C GLU A 198 -15.50 15.04 21.36
N LEU A 199 -15.19 14.66 22.61
CA LEU A 199 -16.13 13.92 23.46
C LEU A 199 -17.46 14.65 23.66
N ARG A 200 -17.44 15.99 23.74
CA ARG A 200 -18.66 16.80 23.89
C ARG A 200 -19.57 16.75 22.67
N MET A 201 -19.03 16.52 21.47
CA MET A 201 -19.86 16.40 20.26
C MET A 201 -20.77 15.16 20.30
N TYR A 202 -20.43 14.17 21.13
CA TYR A 202 -21.18 12.91 21.28
C TYR A 202 -22.00 12.83 22.57
N ASP A 203 -21.90 13.84 23.44
CA ASP A 203 -22.73 13.92 24.64
C ASP A 203 -24.17 14.25 24.26
N ARG A 204 -25.05 13.25 24.39
CA ARG A 204 -26.48 13.34 24.04
C ARG A 204 -27.33 13.96 25.15
N SER A 205 -26.72 14.42 26.24
CA SER A 205 -27.43 15.08 27.36
C SER A 205 -27.67 16.59 27.15
N GLN A 206 -27.32 17.11 25.98
CA GLN A 206 -27.65 18.45 25.48
C GLN A 206 -28.69 18.38 24.35
#